data_AF-A0A8S0X5T3-F1
#
_entry.id   AF-A0A8S0X5T3-F1
#
_cell.length_a   1.000
_cell.length_b   1.000
_cell.length_c   1.000
_cell.angle_alpha   90.00
_cell.angle_beta   90.00
_cell.angle_gamma   90.00
#
_symmetry.space_group_name_H-M   'P 1'
#
loop_
_entity.id
_entity.type
_entity.pdbx_description
1 polymer ?
#
loop_
_entity_poly.entity_id
_entity_poly.type
_entity_poly.pdbx_seq_one_letter_code
_entity_poly.pdbx_strand_id
1 'polypeptide(L)'
;MSVWEVRLSTSKGLPYYFNTQTKQSTWDKPSELTDEQVKQLPGAKEYLSGGRKPAGAHAGQVRASHLLVKHKDSRRPSSWKESNITRTKEEAIEILKGYEAEINGSPEKFAELATKHSDCSSHSNGGDLGWFGHGQMQKAFEDATYALEVDKISPVISSDSGVHLILRTG
;
A
#
# COMPACT_ATOMS: atom_id res chain seq x y z
N MET A 1 -29.17 -12.81 17.08
CA MET A 1 -27.83 -13.36 17.37
C MET A 1 -26.93 -13.00 16.20
N SER A 2 -25.81 -12.33 16.45
CA SER A 2 -24.85 -11.96 15.39
C SER A 2 -24.27 -13.23 14.77
N VAL A 3 -24.21 -13.29 13.44
CA VAL A 3 -23.68 -14.46 12.71
C VAL A 3 -22.16 -14.57 12.80
N TRP A 4 -21.50 -13.47 13.15
CA TRP A 4 -20.07 -13.35 13.33
C TRP A 4 -19.67 -13.42 14.80
N GLU A 5 -18.51 -13.99 15.06
CA GLU A 5 -17.85 -14.00 16.37
C GLU A 5 -16.33 -13.84 16.21
N VAL A 6 -15.67 -13.33 17.25
CA VAL A 6 -14.22 -13.17 17.27
C VAL A 6 -13.62 -14.37 18.01
N ARG A 7 -12.69 -15.06 17.36
CA ARG A 7 -11.98 -16.22 17.91
C ARG A 7 -10.48 -15.97 17.88
N LEU A 8 -9.74 -16.65 18.77
CA LEU A 8 -8.28 -16.62 18.75
C LEU A 8 -7.73 -17.80 17.92
N SER A 9 -6.82 -17.51 17.00
CA SER A 9 -6.09 -18.55 16.28
C SER A 9 -5.08 -19.23 17.19
N THR A 10 -5.17 -20.56 17.30
CA THR A 10 -4.23 -21.36 18.10
C THR A 10 -2.82 -21.40 17.50
N SER A 11 -2.69 -21.27 16.18
CA SER A 11 -1.39 -21.32 15.49
C SER A 11 -0.70 -19.96 15.39
N LYS A 12 -1.47 -18.88 15.20
CA LYS A 12 -0.92 -17.52 15.01
C LYS A 12 -1.05 -16.64 16.25
N GLY A 13 -1.83 -17.04 17.25
CA GLY A 13 -2.11 -16.23 18.43
C GLY A 13 -2.83 -14.91 18.12
N LEU A 14 -3.45 -14.80 16.95
CA LEU A 14 -4.12 -13.59 16.47
C LEU A 14 -5.64 -13.77 16.45
N PRO A 15 -6.41 -12.72 16.77
CA PRO A 15 -7.86 -12.76 16.66
C PRO A 15 -8.30 -12.76 15.19
N TYR A 16 -9.35 -13.52 14.88
CA TYR A 16 -10.00 -13.57 13.58
C TYR A 16 -11.52 -13.58 13.75
N TYR A 17 -12.24 -13.16 12.71
CA TYR A 17 -13.68 -13.18 12.64
C TYR A 17 -14.15 -14.47 11.99
N PHE A 18 -15.08 -15.16 12.65
CA PHE A 18 -15.67 -16.41 12.20
C PHE A 18 -17.17 -16.25 11.98
N ASN A 19 -17.64 -16.61 10.79
CA ASN A 19 -19.06 -16.66 10.47
C ASN A 19 -19.62 -18.04 10.81
N THR A 20 -20.54 -18.08 11.77
CA THR A 20 -21.15 -19.31 12.28
C THR A 20 -22.10 -19.98 11.29
N GLN A 21 -22.69 -19.22 10.35
CA GLN A 21 -23.59 -19.73 9.32
C GLN A 21 -22.82 -20.28 8.11
N THR A 22 -21.93 -19.48 7.53
CA THR A 22 -21.18 -19.86 6.32
C THR A 22 -19.91 -20.66 6.62
N LYS A 23 -19.53 -20.77 7.90
CA LYS A 23 -18.26 -21.35 8.37
C LYS A 23 -17.01 -20.64 7.80
N GLN A 24 -17.18 -19.42 7.30
CA GLN A 24 -16.09 -18.61 6.76
C GLN A 24 -15.27 -18.00 7.90
N SER A 25 -13.95 -17.94 7.71
CA SER A 25 -13.03 -17.23 8.61
C SER A 25 -12.35 -16.11 7.85
N THR A 26 -12.24 -14.93 8.46
CA THR A 26 -11.49 -13.79 7.91
C THR A 26 -10.70 -13.11 9.02
N TRP A 27 -9.51 -12.61 8.70
CA TRP A 27 -8.68 -11.84 9.64
C TRP A 27 -9.10 -10.37 9.67
N ASP A 28 -9.73 -9.91 8.58
CA ASP A 28 -10.17 -8.55 8.38
C ASP A 28 -11.59 -8.34 8.88
N LYS A 29 -11.91 -7.10 9.28
CA LYS A 29 -13.27 -6.73 9.65
C LYS A 29 -14.21 -7.06 8.47
N PRO A 30 -15.26 -7.86 8.68
CA PRO A 30 -16.26 -8.11 7.66
C PRO A 30 -16.87 -6.77 7.18
N SER A 31 -16.91 -6.55 5.87
CA SER A 31 -17.44 -5.31 5.26
C SER A 31 -18.90 -5.05 5.61
N GLU A 32 -19.63 -6.11 5.97
CA GLU A 32 -21.02 -6.08 6.43
C GLU A 32 -21.21 -5.54 7.85
N LEU A 33 -20.11 -5.33 8.61
CA LEU A 33 -20.14 -4.90 10.01
C LEU A 33 -19.51 -3.52 10.23
N THR A 34 -20.23 -2.70 10.99
CA THR A 34 -19.71 -1.42 11.51
C THR A 34 -18.76 -1.64 12.69
N ASP A 35 -17.91 -0.66 13.00
CA ASP A 35 -16.97 -0.74 14.12
C ASP A 35 -17.65 -0.88 15.49
N GLU A 36 -18.88 -0.35 15.62
CA GLU A 36 -19.70 -0.54 16.83
C GLU A 36 -20.24 -1.96 16.94
N GLN A 37 -20.70 -2.54 15.83
CA GLN A 37 -21.16 -3.93 15.80
C GLN A 37 -20.02 -4.91 16.08
N VAL A 38 -18.80 -4.62 15.58
CA VAL A 38 -17.60 -5.41 15.86
C VAL A 38 -17.29 -5.46 17.35
N LYS A 39 -17.37 -4.32 18.05
CA LYS A 39 -17.13 -4.26 19.51
C LYS A 39 -18.16 -5.06 20.32
N GLN A 40 -19.34 -5.30 19.74
CA GLN A 40 -20.42 -6.07 20.36
C GLN A 40 -20.40 -7.55 19.98
N LEU A 41 -19.48 -8.02 19.13
CA LEU A 41 -19.41 -9.43 18.77
C LEU A 41 -19.00 -10.30 19.97
N PRO A 42 -19.51 -11.55 20.05
CA PRO A 42 -19.00 -12.54 20.98
C PRO A 42 -17.47 -12.70 20.82
N GLY A 43 -16.73 -12.66 21.93
CA GLY A 43 -15.25 -12.72 21.91
C GLY A 43 -14.54 -11.40 21.60
N ALA A 44 -15.23 -10.36 21.11
CA ALA A 44 -14.61 -9.07 20.80
C ALA A 44 -14.00 -8.40 22.04
N LYS A 45 -14.74 -8.36 23.14
CA LYS A 45 -14.23 -7.81 24.40
C LYS A 45 -13.03 -8.58 24.96
N GLU A 46 -12.93 -9.88 24.69
CA GLU A 46 -11.83 -10.71 25.21
C GLU A 46 -10.58 -10.61 24.33
N TYR A 47 -10.75 -10.67 23.01
CA TYR A 47 -9.62 -10.76 22.07
C TYR A 47 -9.26 -9.45 21.36
N LEU A 48 -10.11 -8.42 21.41
CA LEU A 48 -9.84 -7.11 20.80
C LEU A 48 -9.53 -6.00 21.81
N SER A 49 -9.86 -6.17 23.10
CA SER A 49 -9.68 -5.12 24.12
C SER A 49 -8.28 -5.07 24.76
N GLY A 50 -7.52 -6.16 24.67
CA GLY A 50 -6.20 -6.32 25.26
C GLY A 50 -5.07 -6.17 24.24
N GLY A 51 -4.66 -4.93 23.95
CA GLY A 51 -3.25 -4.61 23.68
C GLY A 51 -2.48 -5.41 22.62
N ARG A 52 -3.08 -5.75 21.47
CA ARG A 52 -2.38 -5.87 20.18
C ARG A 52 -3.41 -5.84 19.07
N LYS A 53 -3.45 -4.74 18.30
CA LYS A 53 -4.23 -4.67 17.07
C LYS A 53 -3.86 -5.90 16.21
N PRO A 54 -4.81 -6.69 15.70
CA PRO A 54 -4.49 -7.77 14.78
C PRO A 54 -3.69 -7.20 13.60
N ALA A 55 -2.51 -7.77 13.35
CA ALA A 55 -1.79 -7.56 12.10
C ALA A 55 -2.64 -8.18 10.98
N GLY A 56 -3.42 -7.37 10.29
CA GLY A 56 -4.32 -7.81 9.22
C GLY A 56 -5.33 -6.75 8.79
N ALA A 57 -6.07 -6.18 9.74
CA ALA A 57 -7.14 -5.22 9.42
C ALA A 57 -6.56 -3.82 9.12
N HIS A 58 -6.08 -3.64 7.90
CA HIS A 58 -5.76 -2.35 7.29
C HIS A 58 -7.05 -1.60 6.89
N ALA A 59 -8.01 -1.50 7.81
CA ALA A 59 -9.29 -0.85 7.55
C ALA A 59 -9.06 0.63 7.19
N GLY A 60 -9.22 0.98 5.91
CA GLY A 60 -8.94 2.30 5.38
C GLY A 60 -7.47 2.60 5.10
N GLN A 61 -6.60 1.59 5.04
CA GLN A 61 -5.22 1.71 4.56
C GLN A 61 -5.06 0.96 3.24
N VAL A 62 -4.12 1.40 2.42
CA VAL A 62 -3.76 0.76 1.15
C VAL A 62 -2.30 0.36 1.18
N ARG A 63 -1.93 -0.64 0.38
CA ARG A 63 -0.53 -1.01 0.14
C ARG A 63 -0.19 -0.67 -1.29
N ALA A 64 0.97 -0.06 -1.49
CA ALA A 64 1.45 0.21 -2.83
C ALA A 64 2.96 0.10 -2.94
N SER A 65 3.40 -0.25 -4.13
CA SER A 65 4.77 -0.10 -4.57
C SER A 65 4.87 1.11 -5.48
N HIS A 66 6.03 1.77 -5.50
CA HIS A 66 6.27 2.88 -6.41
C HIS A 66 7.63 2.82 -7.10
N LEU A 67 7.69 3.44 -8.28
CA LEU A 67 8.92 3.75 -8.99
C LEU A 67 9.02 5.27 -9.06
N LEU A 68 9.99 5.83 -8.35
CA LEU A 68 10.23 7.28 -8.29
C LEU A 68 11.40 7.65 -9.21
N VAL A 69 11.20 8.64 -10.07
CA VAL A 69 12.30 9.34 -10.75
C VAL A 69 12.30 10.79 -10.30
N LYS A 70 13.43 11.22 -9.74
CA LYS A 70 13.63 12.60 -9.28
C LYS A 70 14.11 13.48 -10.42
N HIS A 71 13.86 14.77 -10.27
CA HIS A 71 14.34 15.84 -11.15
C HIS A 71 14.94 16.99 -10.32
N LYS A 72 15.55 17.96 -10.99
CA LYS A 72 16.21 19.12 -10.37
C LYS A 72 15.31 19.91 -9.40
N ASP A 73 14.01 19.99 -9.70
CA ASP A 73 13.02 20.70 -8.88
C ASP A 73 12.39 19.82 -7.78
N SER A 74 12.84 18.57 -7.62
CA SER A 74 12.40 17.72 -6.51
C SER A 74 12.96 18.25 -5.19
N ARG A 75 12.18 18.15 -4.11
CA ARG A 75 12.53 18.62 -2.75
C ARG A 75 13.92 18.19 -2.28
N ARG A 76 14.38 17.01 -2.70
CA ARG A 76 15.74 16.52 -2.47
C ARG A 76 16.28 15.90 -3.76
N PRO A 77 17.00 16.67 -4.62
CA PRO A 77 17.50 16.22 -5.92
C PRO A 77 18.77 15.37 -5.75
N SER A 78 18.68 14.33 -4.92
CA SER A 78 19.72 13.34 -4.69
C SER A 78 19.09 12.01 -4.30
N SER A 79 19.69 10.91 -4.71
CA SER A 79 19.25 9.55 -4.41
C SER A 79 20.45 8.66 -4.06
N TRP A 80 20.19 7.38 -3.83
CA TRP A 80 21.26 6.39 -3.63
C TRP A 80 22.06 6.13 -4.93
N LYS A 81 21.46 6.41 -6.09
CA LYS A 81 22.09 6.23 -7.42
C LYS A 81 22.94 7.43 -7.80
N GLU A 82 22.48 8.62 -7.45
CA GLU A 82 23.07 9.86 -7.92
C GLU A 82 23.02 10.94 -6.85
N SER A 83 24.18 11.48 -6.52
CA SER A 83 24.32 12.50 -5.48
C SER A 83 23.74 13.87 -5.87
N ASN A 84 23.67 14.19 -7.17
CA ASN A 84 23.16 15.46 -7.67
C ASN A 84 22.36 15.25 -8.97
N ILE A 85 21.05 15.35 -8.87
CA ILE A 85 20.11 15.08 -9.97
C ILE A 85 19.80 16.39 -10.69
N THR A 86 20.22 16.49 -11.96
CA THR A 86 20.09 17.71 -12.77
C THR A 86 19.03 17.63 -13.87
N ARG A 87 18.50 16.44 -14.14
CA ARG A 87 17.46 16.21 -15.17
C ARG A 87 16.22 17.04 -14.90
N THR A 88 15.55 17.45 -15.96
CA THR A 88 14.29 18.18 -15.93
C THR A 88 13.12 17.28 -15.54
N LYS A 89 12.00 17.90 -15.18
CA LYS A 89 10.77 17.17 -14.88
C LYS A 89 10.26 16.43 -16.10
N GLU A 90 10.38 17.03 -17.28
CA GLU A 90 9.97 16.47 -18.56
C GLU A 90 10.79 15.22 -18.88
N GLU A 91 12.12 15.28 -18.73
CA GLU A 91 12.98 14.10 -18.89
C GLU A 91 12.63 12.99 -17.89
N ALA A 92 12.34 13.34 -16.64
CA ALA A 92 11.92 12.37 -15.64
C ALA A 92 10.60 11.67 -16.02
N ILE A 93 9.65 12.40 -16.60
CA ILE A 93 8.38 11.85 -17.10
C ILE A 93 8.62 10.90 -18.28
N GLU A 94 9.46 11.29 -19.25
CA GLU A 94 9.77 10.45 -20.42
C GLU A 94 10.49 9.15 -20.02
N ILE A 95 11.43 9.23 -19.06
CA ILE A 95 12.06 8.04 -18.47
C ILE A 95 11.00 7.13 -17.85
N LEU A 96 10.07 7.70 -17.09
CA LEU A 96 9.03 6.93 -16.41
C LEU A 96 8.07 6.26 -17.39
N LYS A 97 7.70 6.93 -18.48
CA LYS A 97 6.87 6.36 -19.56
C LYS A 97 7.58 5.20 -20.26
N GLY A 98 8.90 5.31 -20.45
CA GLY A 98 9.72 4.21 -20.94
C GLY A 98 9.60 2.97 -20.05
N TYR A 99 9.69 3.16 -18.73
CA TYR A 99 9.50 2.07 -17.77
C TYR A 99 8.06 1.54 -17.75
N GLU A 100 7.05 2.40 -17.83
CA GLU A 100 5.65 2.00 -17.93
C GLU A 100 5.41 1.07 -19.13
N ALA A 101 5.98 1.41 -20.30
CA ALA A 101 5.91 0.57 -21.50
C ALA A 101 6.63 -0.78 -21.33
N GLU A 102 7.79 -0.79 -20.66
CA GLU A 102 8.55 -2.01 -20.39
C GLU A 102 7.84 -2.95 -19.39
N ILE A 103 7.20 -2.37 -18.38
CA ILE A 103 6.41 -3.08 -17.36
C ILE A 103 5.25 -3.81 -18.03
N ASN A 104 4.57 -3.17 -18.98
CA ASN A 104 3.43 -3.74 -19.72
C ASN A 104 2.39 -4.38 -18.78
N GLY A 105 2.13 -3.74 -17.64
CA GLY A 105 1.19 -4.22 -16.62
C GLY A 105 1.68 -5.36 -15.72
N SER A 106 2.93 -5.82 -15.82
CA SER A 106 3.47 -6.89 -14.98
C SER A 106 3.99 -6.39 -13.61
N PRO A 107 3.42 -6.82 -12.48
CA PRO A 107 3.90 -6.46 -11.15
C PRO A 107 5.36 -6.89 -10.88
N GLU A 108 5.78 -8.03 -11.43
CA GLU A 108 7.14 -8.54 -11.25
C GLU A 108 8.17 -7.64 -11.93
N LYS A 109 7.88 -7.22 -13.17
CA LYS A 109 8.72 -6.25 -13.89
C LYS A 109 8.72 -4.89 -13.22
N PHE A 110 7.58 -4.47 -12.67
CA PHE A 110 7.50 -3.24 -11.89
C PHE A 110 8.49 -3.28 -10.72
N ALA A 111 8.47 -4.37 -9.94
CA ALA A 111 9.38 -4.54 -8.81
C ALA A 111 10.85 -4.58 -9.25
N GLU A 112 11.15 -5.24 -10.37
CA GLU A 112 12.50 -5.26 -10.94
C GLU A 112 12.99 -3.86 -11.33
N LEU A 113 12.19 -3.11 -12.09
CA LEU A 113 12.55 -1.76 -12.51
C LEU A 113 12.61 -0.80 -11.31
N ALA A 114 11.70 -0.94 -10.34
CA ALA A 114 11.76 -0.15 -9.11
C ALA A 114 13.06 -0.43 -8.35
N THR A 115 13.53 -1.68 -8.31
CA THR A 115 14.79 -2.04 -7.64
C THR A 115 16.00 -1.42 -8.31
N LYS A 116 16.04 -1.42 -9.64
CA LYS A 116 17.18 -0.94 -10.43
C LYS A 116 17.18 0.57 -10.63
N HIS A 117 16.00 1.16 -10.83
CA HIS A 117 15.88 2.52 -11.35
C HIS A 117 15.27 3.53 -10.38
N SER A 118 14.51 3.11 -9.36
CA SER A 118 13.85 4.05 -8.43
C SER A 118 14.86 4.86 -7.62
N ASP A 119 14.64 6.17 -7.54
CA ASP A 119 15.40 7.12 -6.72
C ASP A 119 14.94 7.17 -5.26
N CYS A 120 13.98 6.31 -4.87
CA CYS A 120 13.53 6.14 -3.49
C CYS A 120 14.35 5.05 -2.78
N SER A 121 14.44 5.14 -1.45
CA SER A 121 15.05 4.09 -0.61
C SER A 121 14.26 2.78 -0.60
N SER A 122 12.99 2.79 -1.01
CA SER A 122 12.16 1.58 -1.17
C SER A 122 12.60 0.67 -2.31
N HIS A 123 13.55 1.11 -3.15
CA HIS A 123 14.09 0.32 -4.25
C HIS A 123 14.55 -1.08 -3.80
N SER A 124 15.15 -1.21 -2.61
CA SER A 124 15.62 -2.50 -2.09
C SER A 124 14.52 -3.55 -1.89
N ASN A 125 13.25 -3.12 -1.79
CA ASN A 125 12.07 -3.96 -1.62
C ASN A 125 11.17 -3.92 -2.86
N GLY A 126 11.72 -3.73 -4.06
CA GLY A 126 10.90 -3.64 -5.27
C GLY A 126 9.95 -2.44 -5.30
N GLY A 127 10.30 -1.38 -4.57
CA GLY A 127 9.49 -0.17 -4.46
C GLY A 127 8.35 -0.25 -3.44
N ASP A 128 8.21 -1.35 -2.69
CA ASP A 128 7.14 -1.50 -1.69
C ASP A 128 7.26 -0.45 -0.57
N LEU A 129 6.16 0.29 -0.36
CA LEU A 129 6.04 1.29 0.71
C LEU A 129 5.34 0.71 1.95
N GLY A 130 4.86 -0.52 1.88
CA GLY A 130 4.03 -1.12 2.92
C GLY A 130 2.65 -0.48 2.99
N TRP A 131 1.95 -0.74 4.09
CA TRP A 131 0.59 -0.26 4.30
C TRP A 131 0.58 1.17 4.85
N PHE A 132 -0.22 2.03 4.23
CA PHE A 132 -0.40 3.41 4.66
C PHE A 132 -1.85 3.86 4.59
N GLY A 133 -2.24 4.68 5.56
CA GLY A 133 -3.53 5.34 5.65
C GLY A 133 -3.49 6.78 5.12
N HIS A 134 -4.64 7.44 5.15
CA HIS A 134 -4.76 8.85 4.82
C HIS A 134 -3.85 9.75 5.67
N GLY A 135 -3.26 10.77 5.04
CA GLY A 135 -2.37 11.76 5.65
C GLY A 135 -0.93 11.28 5.87
N GLN A 136 -0.59 10.04 5.51
CA GLN A 136 0.78 9.51 5.64
C GLN A 136 1.64 9.75 4.40
N MET A 137 1.03 9.91 3.23
CA MET A 137 1.71 10.18 1.95
C MET A 137 1.39 11.59 1.45
N GLN A 138 2.13 12.07 0.45
CA GLN A 138 1.79 13.33 -0.21
C GLN A 138 0.44 13.22 -0.90
N LYS A 139 -0.37 14.28 -0.81
CA LYS A 139 -1.76 14.32 -1.30
C LYS A 139 -1.93 13.72 -2.70
N ALA A 140 -1.09 14.12 -3.67
CA ALA A 140 -1.16 13.63 -5.04
C ALA A 140 -0.88 12.12 -5.16
N PHE A 141 0.07 11.60 -4.38
CA PHE A 141 0.39 10.17 -4.35
C PHE A 141 -0.71 9.36 -3.68
N GLU A 142 -1.24 9.88 -2.56
CA GLU A 142 -2.35 9.27 -1.83
C GLU A 142 -3.58 9.17 -2.72
N ASP A 143 -4.06 10.29 -3.26
CA ASP A 143 -5.27 10.33 -4.08
C ASP A 143 -5.18 9.38 -5.27
N ALA A 144 -4.01 9.30 -5.92
CA ALA A 144 -3.76 8.35 -7.00
C ALA A 144 -3.78 6.90 -6.53
N THR A 145 -3.19 6.57 -5.39
CA THR A 145 -3.19 5.20 -4.87
C THR A 145 -4.59 4.73 -4.48
N TYR A 146 -5.36 5.58 -3.79
CA TYR A 146 -6.73 5.24 -3.37
C TYR A 146 -7.70 5.14 -4.55
N ALA A 147 -7.43 5.86 -5.64
CA ALA A 147 -8.21 5.77 -6.88
C ALA A 147 -7.92 4.48 -7.69
N LEU A 148 -6.79 3.82 -7.45
CA LEU A 148 -6.42 2.58 -8.14
C LEU A 148 -7.12 1.36 -7.56
N GLU A 149 -7.46 0.40 -8.41
CA GLU A 149 -7.82 -0.95 -7.98
C GLU A 149 -6.54 -1.73 -7.62
N VAL A 150 -6.69 -2.80 -6.84
CA VAL A 150 -5.57 -3.70 -6.51
C VAL A 150 -5.02 -4.32 -7.80
N ASP A 151 -3.69 -4.44 -7.87
CA ASP A 151 -2.90 -4.89 -9.02
C ASP A 151 -2.97 -3.97 -10.26
N LYS A 152 -3.41 -2.72 -10.08
CA LYS A 152 -3.37 -1.70 -11.13
C LYS A 152 -2.22 -0.73 -10.95
N ILE A 153 -1.72 -0.27 -12.10
CA ILE A 153 -0.68 0.74 -12.22
C ILE A 153 -1.34 2.08 -12.57
N SER A 154 -0.89 3.13 -11.89
CA SER A 154 -1.33 4.52 -12.14
C SER A 154 -0.64 5.12 -13.36
N PRO A 155 -1.23 6.17 -13.95
CA PRO A 155 -0.47 7.06 -14.81
C PRO A 155 0.66 7.76 -14.02
N VAL A 156 1.57 8.41 -14.73
CA VAL A 156 2.65 9.19 -14.11
C VAL A 156 2.09 10.30 -13.19
N ILE A 157 2.39 10.22 -11.90
CA ILE A 157 1.96 11.19 -10.88
C ILE A 157 3.11 12.10 -10.49
N SER A 158 2.87 13.40 -10.43
CA SER A 158 3.84 14.38 -9.95
C SER A 158 3.62 14.70 -8.47
N SER A 159 4.71 14.83 -7.73
CA SER A 159 4.73 15.22 -6.32
C SER A 159 5.93 16.12 -6.04
N ASP A 160 6.06 16.66 -4.83
CA ASP A 160 7.25 17.43 -4.43
C ASP A 160 8.52 16.57 -4.40
N SER A 161 8.38 15.25 -4.27
CA SER A 161 9.52 14.32 -4.29
C SER A 161 10.04 14.03 -5.68
N GLY A 162 9.28 14.34 -6.74
CA GLY A 162 9.54 13.90 -8.11
C GLY A 162 8.31 13.28 -8.75
N VAL A 163 8.53 12.50 -9.81
CA VAL A 163 7.47 11.80 -10.55
C VAL A 163 7.46 10.31 -10.21
N HIS A 164 6.25 9.75 -10.12
CA HIS A 164 6.01 8.41 -9.60
C HIS A 164 5.13 7.60 -10.52
N LEU A 165 5.43 6.31 -10.61
CA LEU A 165 4.53 5.27 -11.08
C LEU A 165 4.13 4.49 -9.84
N ILE A 166 2.85 4.23 -9.66
CA ILE A 166 2.31 3.58 -8.46
C ILE A 166 1.63 2.30 -8.90
N LEU A 167 1.98 1.19 -8.25
CA LEU A 167 1.29 -0.09 -8.33
C LEU A 167 0.59 -0.33 -6.99
N ARG A 168 -0.73 -0.45 -6.99
CA ARG A 168 -1.46 -0.81 -5.77
C ARG A 168 -1.38 -2.32 -5.56
N THR A 169 -0.92 -2.76 -4.39
CA THR A 169 -0.73 -4.17 -4.03
C THR A 169 -1.66 -4.62 -2.90
N GLY A 170 -2.44 -3.70 -2.30
CA GLY A 170 -3.40 -3.98 -1.21
C GLY A 170 -4.34 -2.83 -0.92
#